data_AF-A0A1I8A0J2-F1
#
_entry.id   AF-A0A1I8A0J2-F1
#
_cell.length_a   1.000
_cell.length_b   1.000
_cell.length_c   1.000
_cell.angle_alpha   90.00
_cell.angle_beta   90.00
_cell.angle_gamma   90.00
#
_symmetry.space_group_name_H-M   'P 1'
#
loop_
_entity.id
_entity.type
_entity.pdbx_description
1 polymer ?
#
loop_
_entity_poly.entity_id
_entity_poly.type
_entity_poly.pdbx_seq_one_letter_code
_entity_poly.pdbx_strand_id
1 'polypeptide(L)'
;MAESSALEGLKEEFRRWARQWKEKICEIEREIRGIEAAIQETHTRVTHLNSESSCVGPVGEPSCSGLDSERLSFIEHCLEREQRAQRRLVDRHRQLTLQKQEAFALMEHLFVYLHILAKELLS
;
A
#
# COMPACT_ATOMS: atom_id res chain seq x y z
N MET A 1 -18.04 -30.13 -33.83
CA MET A 1 -17.67 -30.60 -32.47
C MET A 1 -16.35 -30.01 -31.96
N ALA A 2 -15.33 -29.76 -32.80
CA ALA A 2 -14.04 -29.19 -32.37
C ALA A 2 -14.12 -27.74 -31.84
N GLU A 3 -14.97 -26.89 -32.42
CA GLU A 3 -15.13 -25.49 -31.99
C GLU A 3 -15.68 -25.33 -30.56
N SER A 4 -16.57 -26.23 -30.15
CA SER A 4 -17.10 -26.26 -28.78
C SER A 4 -16.04 -26.64 -27.74
N SER A 5 -15.08 -27.50 -28.11
CA SER A 5 -13.98 -27.88 -27.22
C SER A 5 -12.95 -26.75 -27.06
N ALA A 6 -12.64 -26.02 -28.14
CA ALA A 6 -11.73 -24.88 -28.10
C ALA A 6 -12.31 -23.71 -27.27
N LEU A 7 -13.61 -23.44 -27.42
CA LEU A 7 -14.31 -22.40 -26.67
C LEU A 7 -14.35 -22.71 -25.15
N GLU A 8 -14.58 -23.97 -24.76
CA GLU A 8 -14.54 -24.36 -23.35
C GLU A 8 -13.11 -24.30 -22.77
N GLY A 9 -12.09 -24.65 -23.56
CA GLY A 9 -10.69 -24.47 -23.17
C GLY A 9 -10.34 -23.01 -22.85
N LEU A 10 -10.77 -22.09 -23.73
CA LEU A 10 -10.55 -20.65 -23.54
C LEU A 10 -11.28 -20.10 -22.30
N LYS A 11 -12.52 -20.54 -22.06
CA LYS A 11 -13.28 -20.17 -20.84
C LYS A 11 -12.57 -20.65 -19.57
N GLU A 12 -12.03 -21.87 -19.59
CA GLU A 12 -11.32 -22.45 -18.45
C GLU A 12 -10.02 -21.69 -18.15
N GLU A 13 -9.27 -21.30 -19.19
CA GLU A 13 -8.09 -20.45 -19.07
C GLU A 13 -8.42 -19.07 -18.52
N PHE A 14 -9.48 -18.43 -19.01
CA PHE A 14 -9.93 -17.15 -18.49
C PHE A 14 -10.32 -17.25 -17.01
N ARG A 15 -11.08 -18.28 -16.61
CA ARG A 15 -11.42 -18.52 -15.20
C ARG A 15 -10.18 -18.74 -14.33
N ARG A 16 -9.16 -19.43 -14.85
CA ARG A 16 -7.88 -19.62 -14.15
C ARG A 16 -7.16 -18.28 -13.97
N TRP A 17 -7.05 -17.51 -15.04
CA TRP A 17 -6.42 -16.18 -15.01
C TRP A 17 -7.14 -15.22 -14.06
N ALA A 18 -8.48 -15.17 -14.11
CA ALA A 18 -9.29 -14.35 -13.21
C ALA A 18 -9.09 -14.73 -11.72
N ARG A 19 -8.96 -16.03 -11.40
CA ARG A 19 -8.63 -16.49 -10.04
C ARG A 19 -7.26 -16.00 -9.59
N GLN A 20 -6.24 -16.14 -10.43
CA GLN A 20 -4.88 -15.68 -10.11
C GLN A 20 -4.83 -14.17 -9.88
N TRP A 21 -5.57 -13.39 -10.67
CA TRP A 21 -5.64 -11.94 -10.47
C TRP A 21 -6.37 -11.55 -9.20
N LYS A 22 -7.47 -12.24 -8.88
CA LYS A 22 -8.18 -12.05 -7.62
C LYS A 22 -7.26 -12.30 -6.42
N GLU A 23 -6.47 -13.36 -6.45
CA GLU A 23 -5.49 -13.67 -5.40
C GLU A 23 -4.42 -12.59 -5.27
N LYS A 24 -3.83 -12.14 -6.39
CA LYS A 24 -2.85 -11.04 -6.40
C LYS A 24 -3.42 -9.73 -5.85
N ILE A 25 -4.66 -9.38 -6.21
CA ILE A 25 -5.32 -8.18 -5.68
C ILE A 25 -5.52 -8.31 -4.16
N CYS A 26 -5.98 -9.46 -3.68
CA CYS A 26 -6.13 -9.69 -2.24
C CYS A 26 -4.80 -9.63 -1.48
N GLU A 27 -3.70 -10.07 -2.09
CA GLU A 27 -2.35 -9.94 -1.53
C GLU A 27 -1.91 -8.48 -1.43
N ILE A 28 -2.05 -7.72 -2.52
CA ILE A 28 -1.77 -6.28 -2.55
C ILE A 28 -2.58 -5.52 -1.49
N GLU A 29 -3.87 -5.82 -1.36
CA GLU A 29 -4.74 -5.19 -0.35
C GLU A 29 -4.32 -5.53 1.07
N ARG A 30 -3.79 -6.73 1.31
CA ARG A 30 -3.26 -7.14 2.61
C ARG A 30 -1.96 -6.39 2.93
N GLU A 31 -1.07 -6.23 1.95
CA GLU A 31 0.14 -5.42 2.09
C GLU A 31 -0.21 -3.96 2.41
N ILE A 32 -1.17 -3.37 1.68
CA ILE A 32 -1.63 -2.00 1.91
C ILE A 32 -2.12 -1.82 3.35
N ARG A 33 -3.00 -2.71 3.85
CA ARG A 33 -3.48 -2.64 5.24
C ARG A 33 -2.35 -2.78 6.27
N GLY A 34 -1.37 -3.65 6.01
CA GLY A 34 -0.20 -3.79 6.87
C GLY A 34 0.66 -2.52 6.91
N ILE A 35 0.82 -1.87 5.76
CA ILE A 35 1.54 -0.59 5.65
C ILE A 35 0.77 0.53 6.38
N GLU A 36 -0.55 0.63 6.20
CA GLU A 36 -1.38 1.62 6.90
C GLU A 36 -1.27 1.46 8.43
N ALA A 37 -1.31 0.23 8.93
CA ALA A 37 -1.11 -0.05 10.35
C ALA A 37 0.28 0.37 10.85
N ALA A 38 1.34 0.07 10.08
CA ALA A 38 2.70 0.50 10.41
C ALA A 38 2.85 2.04 10.36
N ILE A 39 2.20 2.72 9.43
CA ILE A 39 2.16 4.20 9.37
C ILE A 39 1.48 4.75 10.64
N GLN A 40 0.36 4.16 11.05
CA GLN A 40 -0.36 4.59 12.25
C GLN A 40 0.47 4.37 13.53
N GLU A 41 1.16 3.24 13.64
CA GLU A 41 2.05 2.95 14.77
C GLU A 41 3.23 3.93 14.82
N THR A 42 3.90 4.14 13.68
CA THR A 42 5.02 5.10 13.60
C THR A 42 4.57 6.52 13.89
N HIS A 43 3.39 6.94 13.42
CA HIS A 43 2.81 8.23 13.77
C HIS A 43 2.64 8.36 15.29
N THR A 44 2.08 7.35 15.94
CA THR A 44 1.87 7.33 17.40
C THR A 44 3.19 7.45 18.17
N ARG A 45 4.22 6.71 17.73
CA ARG A 45 5.57 6.76 18.32
C ARG A 45 6.22 8.14 18.14
N VAL A 46 6.11 8.75 16.97
CA VAL A 46 6.61 10.10 16.68
C VAL A 46 5.91 11.15 17.54
N THR A 47 4.58 11.08 17.69
CA THR A 47 3.86 12.02 18.56
C THR A 47 4.26 11.89 20.02
N HIS A 48 4.53 10.67 20.48
CA HIS A 48 4.99 10.44 21.85
C HIS A 48 6.40 11.03 22.06
N LEU A 49 7.34 10.76 21.16
CA LEU A 49 8.67 11.36 21.21
C LEU A 49 8.63 12.89 21.15
N ASN A 50 7.76 13.46 20.32
CA ASN A 50 7.57 14.92 20.27
C ASN A 50 7.01 15.48 21.58
N SER A 51 6.13 14.74 22.28
CA SER A 51 5.62 15.16 23.58
C SER A 51 6.69 15.09 24.68
N GLU A 52 7.63 14.15 24.58
CA GLU A 52 8.78 14.04 25.49
C GLU A 52 9.86 15.10 25.22
N SER A 53 10.02 15.53 23.96
CA SER A 53 10.92 16.63 23.60
C SER A 53 10.32 18.01 23.85
N SER A 54 8.98 18.10 23.96
CA SER A 54 8.24 19.34 24.20
C SER A 54 8.25 19.70 25.69
N CYS A 55 9.41 20.15 26.18
CA CYS A 55 9.47 20.96 27.41
C CYS A 55 9.02 22.39 27.08
N VAL A 56 7.70 22.60 26.92
CA VAL A 56 7.11 23.95 26.85
C VAL A 56 6.88 24.43 28.27
N GLY A 57 7.83 25.20 28.80
CA GLY A 57 7.51 26.20 29.83
C GLY A 57 6.67 27.31 29.19
N PRO A 58 5.61 27.81 29.85
CA PRO A 58 4.92 29.01 29.41
C PRO A 58 5.90 30.18 29.26
N VAL A 59 5.65 31.05 28.27
CA VAL A 59 6.40 32.25 27.89
C VAL A 59 7.20 32.87 29.05
N GLY A 60 8.53 32.75 29.01
CA GLY A 60 9.41 33.57 29.85
C GLY A 60 10.65 32.91 30.45
N GLU A 61 10.75 31.58 30.56
CA GLU A 61 11.92 30.95 31.19
C GLU A 61 12.34 29.64 30.49
N PRO A 62 13.63 29.47 30.12
CA PRO A 62 14.13 28.22 29.59
C PRO A 62 14.34 27.24 30.76
N SER A 63 13.33 26.43 31.06
CA SER A 63 13.47 25.33 32.02
C SER A 63 13.42 23.98 31.32
N CYS A 64 14.37 23.74 30.43
CA CYS A 64 14.79 22.39 30.02
C CYS A 64 16.08 22.01 30.77
N SER A 65 16.08 22.12 32.10
CA SER A 65 17.26 21.81 32.92
C SER A 65 17.50 20.31 33.14
N GLY A 66 16.74 19.43 32.48
CA GLY A 66 16.78 17.98 32.71
C GLY A 66 16.82 17.08 31.45
N LEU A 67 16.88 17.64 30.24
CA LEU A 67 17.17 16.85 29.05
C LEU A 67 18.63 17.08 28.66
N ASP A 68 19.50 16.13 29.04
CA ASP A 68 20.89 16.12 28.61
C ASP A 68 20.95 16.30 27.08
N SER A 69 21.87 17.14 26.59
CA SER A 69 22.05 17.40 25.16
C SER A 69 22.17 16.11 24.32
N GLU A 70 22.72 15.05 24.92
CA GLU A 70 22.78 13.70 24.35
C GLU A 70 21.39 13.10 24.11
N ARG A 71 20.43 13.27 25.04
CA ARG A 71 19.04 12.79 24.88
C ARG A 71 18.32 13.51 23.74
N LEU A 72 18.49 14.82 23.61
CA LEU A 72 17.89 15.58 22.51
C LEU A 72 18.41 15.10 21.15
N SER A 73 19.73 14.93 21.03
CA SER A 73 20.35 14.41 19.80
C SER A 73 19.90 12.97 19.46
N PHE A 74 19.68 12.14 20.48
CA PHE A 74 19.14 10.79 20.31
C PHE A 74 17.68 10.80 19.82
N ILE A 75 16.84 11.66 20.39
CA ILE A 75 15.44 11.83 19.98
C ILE A 75 15.36 12.34 18.54
N GLU A 76 16.16 13.34 18.15
CA GLU A 76 16.24 13.84 16.78
C GLU A 76 16.66 12.74 15.79
N HIS A 77 17.68 11.95 16.13
CA HIS A 77 18.11 10.81 15.31
C HIS A 77 17.00 9.76 15.15
N CYS A 78 16.28 9.45 16.22
CA CYS A 78 15.13 8.55 16.18
C CYS A 78 14.00 9.10 15.30
N LEU A 79 13.66 10.38 15.43
CA LEU A 79 12.65 11.06 14.62
C LEU A 79 13.00 11.03 13.13
N GLU A 80 14.25 11.33 12.75
CA GLU A 80 14.68 11.25 11.36
C GLU A 80 14.57 9.83 10.79
N ARG A 81 14.95 8.82 11.58
CA ARG A 81 14.88 7.41 11.17
C ARG A 81 13.44 6.98 10.93
N GLU A 82 12.51 7.36 11.82
CA GLU A 82 11.09 7.07 11.68
C GLU A 82 10.47 7.82 10.50
N GLN A 83 10.82 9.10 10.29
CA GLN A 83 10.37 9.85 9.11
C GLN A 83 10.85 9.22 7.79
N ARG A 84 12.10 8.73 7.74
CA ARG A 84 12.61 7.99 6.57
C ARG A 84 11.84 6.68 6.36
N ALA A 85 11.48 5.97 7.43
CA ALA A 85 10.67 4.76 7.36
C ALA A 85 9.25 5.06 6.84
N GLN A 86 8.60 6.11 7.35
CA GLN A 86 7.29 6.55 6.88
C GLN A 86 7.30 6.92 5.39
N ARG A 87 8.31 7.67 4.91
CA ARG A 87 8.43 7.99 3.49
C ARG A 87 8.47 6.72 2.61
N ARG A 88 9.28 5.72 2.99
CA ARG A 88 9.34 4.44 2.27
C ARG A 88 8.00 3.70 2.25
N LEU A 89 7.28 3.72 3.37
CA LEU A 89 5.95 3.10 3.47
C LEU A 89 4.92 3.80 2.58
N VAL A 90 4.91 5.14 2.58
CA VAL A 90 4.03 5.94 1.71
C VAL A 90 4.33 5.70 0.23
N ASP A 91 5.60 5.67 -0.15
CA ASP A 91 6.01 5.39 -1.54
C ASP A 91 5.57 3.99 -1.98
N ARG A 92 5.76 2.98 -1.11
CA ARG A 92 5.32 1.61 -1.37
C ARG A 92 3.79 1.51 -1.50
N HIS A 93 3.05 2.17 -0.62
CA HIS A 93 1.59 2.22 -0.69
C HIS A 93 1.09 2.82 -2.01
N ARG A 94 1.71 3.93 -2.44
CA ARG A 94 1.39 4.59 -3.72
C ARG A 94 1.66 3.65 -4.90
N GLN A 95 2.81 2.97 -4.91
CA GLN A 95 3.15 2.01 -5.97
C GLN A 95 2.13 0.87 -6.05
N LEU A 96 1.79 0.27 -4.91
CA LEU A 96 0.81 -0.83 -4.84
C LEU A 96 -0.59 -0.38 -5.30
N THR A 97 -0.99 0.84 -4.95
CA THR A 97 -2.26 1.42 -5.40
C THR A 97 -2.30 1.57 -6.92
N LEU A 98 -1.21 2.03 -7.53
CA LEU A 98 -1.12 2.14 -8.99
C LEU A 98 -1.17 0.76 -9.66
N GLN A 99 -0.42 -0.22 -9.15
CA GLN A 99 -0.46 -1.58 -9.66
C GLN A 99 -1.86 -2.19 -9.57
N LYS A 100 -2.60 -1.90 -8.50
CA LYS A 100 -4.00 -2.30 -8.37
C LYS A 100 -4.85 -1.67 -9.47
N GLN A 101 -4.72 -0.37 -9.73
CA GLN A 101 -5.50 0.30 -10.77
C GLN A 101 -5.20 -0.24 -12.18
N GLU A 102 -3.92 -0.44 -12.50
CA GLU A 102 -3.49 -1.06 -13.77
C GLU A 102 -4.05 -2.47 -13.95
N ALA A 103 -4.04 -3.26 -12.86
CA ALA A 103 -4.64 -4.59 -12.83
C ALA A 103 -6.14 -4.57 -13.20
N PHE A 104 -6.90 -3.65 -12.59
CA PHE A 104 -8.33 -3.52 -12.86
C PHE A 104 -8.59 -3.09 -14.31
N ALA A 105 -7.84 -2.11 -14.82
CA ALA A 105 -7.98 -1.66 -16.21
C ALA A 105 -7.71 -2.79 -17.21
N LEU A 106 -6.66 -3.57 -17.01
CA LEU A 106 -6.35 -4.73 -17.86
C LEU A 106 -7.46 -5.79 -17.82
N MET A 107 -8.03 -6.06 -16.65
CA MET A 107 -9.16 -6.99 -16.52
C MET A 107 -10.39 -6.51 -17.28
N GLU A 108 -10.74 -5.23 -17.20
CA GLU A 108 -11.87 -4.65 -17.94
C GLU A 108 -11.65 -4.75 -19.44
N HIS A 109 -10.45 -4.41 -19.93
CA HIS A 109 -10.11 -4.53 -21.34
C HIS A 109 -10.18 -5.97 -21.86
N LEU A 110 -9.65 -6.93 -21.10
CA LEU A 110 -9.71 -8.36 -21.46
C LEU A 110 -11.15 -8.88 -21.48
N PHE A 111 -11.99 -8.43 -20.55
CA PHE A 111 -13.40 -8.80 -20.53
C PHE A 111 -14.14 -8.29 -21.77
N VAL A 112 -13.92 -7.04 -22.17
CA VAL A 112 -14.50 -6.46 -23.40
C VAL A 112 -14.00 -7.21 -24.63
N TYR A 113 -12.70 -7.48 -24.72
CA TYR A 113 -12.11 -8.20 -25.85
C TYR A 113 -12.68 -9.62 -26.01
N LEU A 114 -12.81 -10.37 -24.90
CA LEU A 114 -13.43 -11.69 -24.90
C LEU A 114 -14.91 -11.64 -25.29
N HIS A 115 -15.64 -10.61 -24.87
CA HIS A 115 -17.03 -10.43 -25.26
C HIS A 115 -17.19 -10.19 -26.76
N ILE A 116 -16.28 -9.41 -27.37
CA ILE A 116 -16.26 -9.17 -28.82
C ILE A 116 -15.93 -10.47 -29.57
N LEU A 117 -14.86 -11.16 -29.20
CA LEU A 117 -14.48 -12.44 -29.80
C LEU A 117 -15.59 -13.49 -29.70
N ALA A 118 -16.26 -13.57 -28.55
CA ALA A 118 -17.38 -14.49 -28.37
C ALA A 118 -18.56 -14.17 -29.30
N LYS A 119 -18.82 -12.88 -29.60
CA LYS A 119 -19.86 -12.48 -30.55
C LYS A 119 -19.48 -12.83 -31.99
N GLU A 120 -18.24 -12.58 -32.40
CA GLU A 120 -17.77 -12.89 -33.76
C GLU A 120 -17.70 -14.40 -34.04
N LEU A 121 -17.41 -15.22 -33.01
CA LEU A 121 -17.38 -16.68 -33.14
C LEU A 121 -18.78 -17.34 -33.10
N LEU A 122 -19.80 -16.64 -32.64
CA LEU A 122 -21.18 -17.13 -32.53
C LEU A 122 -22.11 -16.59 -33.65
N SER A 123 -21.60 -15.71 -34.52
CA SER A 123 -22.29 -15.18 -35.71
C SER A 123 -21.90 -15.95 -36.97
#